data_AF-A0A7G5FIX2-F1
#
_entry.id   AF-A0A7G5FIX2-F1
#
_cell.length_a   1.000
_cell.length_b   1.000
_cell.length_c   1.000
_cell.angle_alpha   90.00
_cell.angle_beta   90.00
_cell.angle_gamma   90.00
#
_symmetry.space_group_name_H-M   'P 1'
#
loop_
_entity.id
_entity.type
_entity.pdbx_description
1 polymer ?
#
loop_
_entity_poly.entity_id
_entity_poly.type
_entity_poly.pdbx_seq_one_letter_code
_entity_poly.pdbx_strand_id
1 'polypeptide(L)' 'MAVGAPIPRDPRQPKITPAQLDDAVAEVLSEPAATVQEEAEQLARAHDIVHEALQ' A
#
# COMPACT_ATOMS: atom_id res chain seq x y z
N MET A 1 26.33 -28.29 5.05
CA MET A 1 25.55 -27.42 4.16
C MET A 1 24.70 -26.51 5.02
N ALA A 2 25.22 -25.35 5.44
CA ALA A 2 24.46 -24.42 6.27
C ALA A 2 23.55 -23.59 5.35
N VAL A 3 22.25 -23.88 5.34
CA VAL A 3 21.25 -23.03 4.70
C VAL A 3 21.05 -21.82 5.60
N GLY A 4 21.54 -20.65 5.14
CA GLY A 4 21.55 -19.41 5.90
C GLY A 4 20.14 -18.97 6.27
N ALA A 5 19.96 -18.54 7.53
CA ALA A 5 18.74 -17.93 8.03
C ALA A 5 18.33 -16.71 7.17
N PRO A 6 17.02 -16.36 7.12
CA PRO A 6 16.55 -15.25 6.30
C PRO A 6 17.27 -13.96 6.66
N ILE A 7 17.76 -13.24 5.65
CA ILE A 7 18.39 -11.93 5.85
C ILE A 7 17.28 -10.98 6.34
N PRO A 8 17.38 -10.39 7.54
CA PRO A 8 16.24 -9.70 8.20
C PRO A 8 15.74 -8.42 7.52
N ARG A 9 16.27 -8.04 6.36
CA ARG A 9 15.96 -6.85 5.55
C ARG A 9 16.79 -6.92 4.27
N ASP A 10 16.27 -7.55 3.23
CA ASP A 10 16.87 -7.48 1.90
C ASP A 10 16.45 -6.14 1.25
N PRO A 11 17.38 -5.18 1.01
CA PRO A 11 17.04 -3.89 0.41
C PRO A 11 16.57 -3.98 -1.05
N ARG A 12 16.66 -5.17 -1.67
CA ARG A 12 16.15 -5.43 -3.03
C ARG A 12 14.68 -5.88 -3.02
N GLN A 13 14.13 -6.20 -1.85
CA GLN A 13 12.71 -6.51 -1.74
C GLN A 13 11.91 -5.21 -1.61
N PRO A 14 10.88 -5.00 -2.45
CA PRO A 14 9.98 -3.88 -2.29
C PRO A 14 9.34 -3.95 -0.90
N LYS A 15 9.23 -2.79 -0.22
CA LYS A 15 8.68 -2.67 1.14
C LYS A 15 7.25 -3.20 1.26
N ILE A 16 6.51 -3.17 0.15
CA ILE A 16 5.14 -3.63 0.03
C ILE A 16 5.02 -4.50 -1.22
N THR A 17 4.27 -5.60 -1.11
CA THR A 17 3.94 -6.44 -2.26
C THR A 17 2.74 -5.87 -3.01
N PRO A 18 2.54 -6.21 -4.30
CA PRO A 18 1.34 -5.76 -5.03
C PRO A 18 0.02 -6.13 -4.33
N ALA A 19 -0.07 -7.32 -3.76
CA ALA A 19 -1.27 -7.75 -3.02
C ALA A 19 -1.55 -6.87 -1.80
N GLN A 20 -0.51 -6.51 -1.03
CA GLN A 20 -0.66 -5.60 0.11
C GLN A 20 -1.02 -4.18 -0.31
N LEU A 21 -0.56 -3.74 -1.49
CA LEU A 21 -0.93 -2.44 -2.04
C LEU A 21 -2.40 -2.42 -2.46
N ASP A 22 -2.87 -3.48 -3.13
CA ASP A 22 -4.27 -3.65 -3.51
C ASP A 22 -5.18 -3.65 -2.28
N ASP A 23 -4.81 -4.39 -1.23
CA ASP A 23 -5.55 -4.43 0.03
C ASP A 23 -5.63 -3.04 0.69
N ALA A 24 -4.52 -2.31 0.75
CA ALA A 24 -4.48 -0.98 1.36
C ALA A 24 -5.31 0.06 0.61
N VAL A 25 -5.28 0.03 -0.73
CA VAL A 25 -6.12 0.90 -1.57
C VAL A 25 -7.59 0.53 -1.42
N ALA A 26 -7.91 -0.76 -1.41
CA ALA A 26 -9.29 -1.24 -1.24
C ALA A 26 -9.86 -0.86 0.14
N GLU A 27 -9.06 -0.92 1.20
CA GLU A 27 -9.44 -0.49 2.55
C GLU A 27 -9.88 0.98 2.53
N VAL A 28 -9.04 1.88 2.00
CA VAL A 28 -9.36 3.30 1.91
C VAL A 28 -10.61 3.53 1.09
N LEU A 29 -10.73 2.90 -0.09
CA LEU A 29 -11.88 3.08 -0.99
C LEU A 29 -13.18 2.43 -0.47
N SER A 30 -13.10 1.57 0.56
CA SER A 30 -14.27 0.97 1.20
C SER A 30 -14.88 1.84 2.30
N GLU A 31 -14.18 2.89 2.74
CA GLU A 31 -14.69 3.84 3.72
C GLU A 31 -15.95 4.54 3.18
N PRO A 32 -17.01 4.68 3.99
CA PRO A 32 -18.21 5.39 3.54
C PRO A 32 -17.92 6.88 3.39
N ALA A 33 -18.21 7.43 2.22
CA ALA A 33 -18.24 8.85 1.95
C ALA A 33 -19.68 9.31 1.71
N ALA A 34 -20.10 10.39 2.37
CA ALA A 34 -21.44 10.96 2.25
C ALA A 34 -21.48 12.17 1.31
N THR A 35 -20.31 12.72 0.96
CA THR A 35 -20.18 13.89 0.09
C THR A 35 -19.09 13.70 -0.96
N VAL A 36 -19.20 14.44 -2.07
CA VAL A 36 -18.18 14.46 -3.14
C VAL A 36 -16.82 14.95 -2.61
N GLN A 37 -16.83 15.83 -1.61
CA GLN A 37 -15.60 16.30 -0.97
C GLN A 37 -14.89 15.15 -0.23
N GLU A 38 -15.65 14.35 0.52
CA GLU A 38 -15.12 13.17 1.23
C GLU A 38 -14.64 12.09 0.24
N GLU A 39 -15.35 11.87 -0.87
CA GLU A 39 -14.90 10.97 -1.95
C GLU A 39 -13.59 11.46 -2.59
N ALA A 40 -13.43 12.77 -2.81
CA ALA A 40 -12.20 13.34 -3.36
C ALA A 40 -11.02 13.17 -2.39
N GLU A 41 -11.24 13.37 -1.09
CA GLU A 41 -10.23 13.15 -0.06
C GLU A 41 -9.84 11.66 0.06
N GLN A 42 -10.81 10.77 -0.05
CA GLN A 42 -10.60 9.33 -0.08
C GLN A 42 -9.75 8.91 -1.30
N LEU A 43 -10.06 9.45 -2.48
CA LEU A 43 -9.28 9.20 -3.69
C LEU A 43 -7.86 9.76 -3.59
N ALA A 44 -7.68 10.94 -2.97
CA ALA A 44 -6.35 11.51 -2.73
C ALA A 44 -5.52 10.61 -1.81
N ARG A 45 -6.10 10.08 -0.72
CA ARG A 45 -5.43 9.13 0.16
C ARG A 45 -5.01 7.85 -0.57
N ALA A 46 -5.90 7.28 -1.40
CA ALA A 46 -5.58 6.11 -2.20
C ALA A 46 -4.44 6.37 -3.19
N HIS A 47 -4.43 7.54 -3.84
CA HIS A 47 -3.35 7.97 -4.72
C HIS A 47 -2.01 8.07 -3.99
N ASP A 48 -1.98 8.66 -2.79
CA ASP A 48 -0.75 8.82 -2.01
C ASP A 48 -0.15 7.46 -1.63
N ILE A 49 -0.97 6.48 -1.25
CA ILE A 49 -0.52 5.10 -0.98
C ILE A 49 0.16 4.49 -2.21
N VAL A 50 -0.44 4.63 -3.39
CA VAL A 50 0.15 4.13 -4.64
C VAL A 50 1.43 4.88 -4.97
N HIS A 51 1.45 6.19 -4.79
CA HIS A 51 2.63 7.02 -5.04
C HIS A 51 3.82 6.59 -4.17
N GLU A 52 3.61 6.41 -2.87
CA GLU A 52 4.64 5.96 -1.93
C GLU A 52 5.18 4.57 -2.25
N ALA A 53 4.32 3.67 -2.75
CA ALA A 53 4.74 2.32 -3.14
C ALA A 53 5.63 2.29 -4.39
N LEU A 54 5.63 3.36 -5.19
CA LEU A 54 6.41 3.49 -6.42
C LEU A 54 7.73 4.26 -6.25
N GLN A 55 7.96 4.89 -5.09
CA GLN A 55 9.24 5.56 -4.76
C GLN A 55 10.29 4.57 -4.25
#